data_AF-A0A2J7ZU77-F1
#
_entry.id   AF-A0A2J7ZU77-F1
#
_cell.length_a   1.000
_cell.length_b   1.000
_cell.length_c   1.000
_cell.angle_alpha   90.00
_cell.angle_beta   90.00
_cell.angle_gamma   90.00
#
_symmetry.space_group_name_H-M   'P 1'
#
loop_
_entity.id
_entity.type
_entity.pdbx_description
1 polymer ?
#
loop_
_entity_poly.entity_id
_entity_poly.type
_entity_poly.pdbx_seq_one_letter_code
_entity_poly.pdbx_strand_id
1 'polypeptide(L)'
;MEGGQEATTSGPSPEKELWKEFGRDNPAGKALFKLYNKDAAKHVGASYNTKNKQVDVPKFPKRISYDTARVNFIPRRRPLEAIQQEIDAEYERMRAAPQAPPNRKLSVSMFFGRLRDAAYFLFHLFSPGARSRGYAPIRQANEDFYMRRMYGRIVVDVPKFPKRISYDTARVNFIPRRRPLEAIQQEIDAEYERMRAAPQAPPNRPMLDDREKGRLAELMRFRGKVPTVTPEQLASQMKSAPRKSERQQLEEMFEAIVGEIDERRQFLRDLEAGGRLRAETVHAVRAEIQQRVTELQRVDVLLQQCG
;
A
#
# COMPACT_ATOMS: atom_id res chain seq x y z
N MET A 1 -29.09 -0.40 48.08
CA MET A 1 -28.13 0.70 47.83
C MET A 1 -27.75 0.64 46.36
N GLU A 2 -28.51 1.35 45.53
CA GLU A 2 -28.31 1.42 44.09
C GLU A 2 -27.31 2.54 43.80
N GLY A 3 -26.13 2.17 43.30
CA GLY A 3 -25.08 3.11 42.92
C GLY A 3 -25.09 3.33 41.40
N GLY A 4 -25.84 4.34 40.95
CA GLY A 4 -25.78 4.83 39.57
C GLY A 4 -24.47 5.57 39.32
N GLN A 5 -23.62 5.02 38.46
CA GLN A 5 -22.45 5.74 37.94
C GLN A 5 -22.88 6.57 36.73
N GLU A 6 -22.97 7.88 36.93
CA GLU A 6 -23.20 8.86 35.88
C GLU A 6 -21.96 8.94 34.96
N ALA A 7 -22.16 8.61 33.69
CA ALA A 7 -21.13 8.76 32.66
C ALA A 7 -20.92 10.24 32.34
N THR A 8 -19.80 10.80 32.82
CA THR A 8 -19.33 12.13 32.45
C THR A 8 -18.93 12.14 30.97
N THR A 9 -19.85 12.58 30.13
CA THR A 9 -19.58 12.88 28.73
C THR A 9 -18.67 14.11 28.66
N SER A 10 -17.37 13.89 28.46
CA SER A 10 -16.41 14.96 28.18
C SER A 10 -16.81 15.65 26.87
N GLY A 11 -17.40 16.83 26.97
CA GLY A 11 -17.75 17.66 25.82
C GLY A 11 -16.55 17.89 24.90
N PRO A 12 -16.78 18.09 23.58
CA PRO A 12 -15.69 18.38 22.65
C PRO A 12 -14.93 19.62 23.11
N SER A 13 -13.61 19.48 23.25
CA SER A 13 -12.73 20.61 23.57
C SER A 13 -12.96 21.75 22.56
N PRO A 14 -13.16 23.01 23.01
CA PRO A 14 -13.41 24.16 22.13
C PRO A 14 -12.30 24.37 21.09
N GLU A 15 -11.11 23.84 21.35
CA GLU A 15 -9.99 23.84 20.40
C GLU A 15 -10.30 23.02 19.13
N LYS A 16 -11.01 21.90 19.24
CA LYS A 16 -11.39 21.07 18.07
C LYS A 16 -12.40 21.76 17.18
N GLU A 17 -13.24 22.63 17.72
CA GLU A 17 -14.21 23.41 16.94
C GLU A 17 -13.51 24.53 16.16
N LEU A 18 -12.57 25.24 16.79
CA LEU A 18 -11.75 26.26 16.12
C LEU A 18 -10.88 25.67 15.00
N TRP A 19 -10.30 24.48 15.19
CA TRP A 19 -9.55 23.80 14.12
C TRP A 19 -10.45 23.35 12.97
N LYS A 20 -11.73 23.11 13.21
CA LYS A 20 -12.68 22.75 12.15
C LYS A 20 -13.11 24.00 11.35
N GLU A 21 -13.22 25.13 12.03
CA GLU A 21 -13.61 26.41 11.44
C GLU A 21 -12.46 27.09 10.67
N PHE A 22 -11.23 27.06 11.21
CA PHE A 22 -10.05 27.73 10.62
C PHE A 22 -9.02 26.78 10.00
N GLY A 23 -9.20 25.47 10.15
CA GLY A 23 -8.25 24.49 9.66
C GLY A 23 -8.45 24.11 8.19
N ARG A 24 -7.88 22.95 7.87
CA ARG A 24 -7.72 22.45 6.49
C ARG A 24 -9.05 22.10 5.80
N ASP A 25 -10.14 22.00 6.56
CA ASP A 25 -11.46 21.65 6.02
C ASP A 25 -12.23 22.86 5.47
N ASN A 26 -11.86 24.08 5.89
CA ASN A 26 -12.41 25.32 5.37
C ASN A 26 -11.90 25.58 3.93
N PRO A 27 -12.74 26.10 3.00
CA PRO A 27 -12.33 26.50 1.65
C PRO A 27 -11.06 27.36 1.59
N ALA A 28 -10.85 28.29 2.54
CA ALA A 28 -9.62 29.08 2.60
C ALA A 28 -8.38 28.23 2.93
N GLY A 29 -8.50 27.32 3.91
CA GLY A 29 -7.46 26.35 4.26
C GLY A 29 -7.16 25.37 3.12
N LYS A 30 -8.18 24.92 2.38
CA LYS A 30 -8.02 24.09 1.18
C LYS A 30 -7.32 24.84 0.05
N ALA A 31 -7.62 26.12 -0.15
CA ALA A 31 -6.96 26.96 -1.14
C ALA A 31 -5.48 27.18 -0.81
N LEU A 32 -5.16 27.53 0.45
CA LEU A 32 -3.78 27.66 0.92
C LEU A 32 -3.01 26.33 0.82
N PHE A 33 -3.61 25.22 1.24
CA PHE A 33 -2.99 23.90 1.11
C PHE A 33 -2.74 23.53 -0.37
N LYS A 34 -3.68 23.86 -1.26
CA LYS A 34 -3.53 23.64 -2.70
C LYS A 34 -2.44 24.53 -3.30
N LEU A 35 -2.30 25.78 -2.82
CA LEU A 35 -1.28 26.73 -3.26
C LEU A 35 0.13 26.28 -2.84
N TYR A 36 0.30 25.77 -1.61
CA TYR A 36 1.62 25.45 -1.05
C TYR A 36 2.05 23.98 -1.20
N ASN A 37 1.14 23.01 -1.24
CA ASN A 37 1.52 21.58 -1.22
C ASN A 37 1.41 20.83 -2.54
N LYS A 38 0.71 21.36 -3.55
CA LYS A 38 0.43 20.54 -4.75
C LYS A 38 1.65 20.33 -5.65
N ASP A 39 2.50 21.35 -5.77
CA ASP A 39 3.66 21.31 -6.66
C ASP A 39 5.00 21.33 -5.92
N ALA A 40 5.10 22.04 -4.80
CA ALA A 40 6.35 22.10 -4.02
C ALA A 40 6.77 20.71 -3.51
N ALA A 41 5.84 19.92 -2.96
CA ALA A 41 6.14 18.57 -2.46
C ALA A 41 6.54 17.60 -3.59
N LYS A 42 5.93 17.75 -4.78
CA LYS A 42 6.29 16.95 -5.97
C LYS A 42 7.68 17.31 -6.49
N HIS A 43 8.01 18.60 -6.54
CA HIS A 43 9.34 19.06 -6.94
C HIS A 43 10.43 18.60 -5.95
N VAL A 44 10.17 18.69 -4.66
CA VAL A 44 11.08 18.21 -3.62
C VAL A 44 11.26 16.69 -3.73
N GLY A 45 10.18 15.91 -3.87
CA GLY A 45 10.24 14.46 -4.05
C GLY A 45 10.97 14.04 -5.33
N ALA A 46 10.76 14.75 -6.44
CA ALA A 46 11.49 14.53 -7.68
C ALA A 46 12.99 14.79 -7.49
N SER A 47 13.37 15.88 -6.79
CA SER A 47 14.78 16.21 -6.52
C SER A 47 15.51 15.16 -5.68
N TYR A 48 14.83 14.55 -4.70
CA TYR A 48 15.40 13.45 -3.91
C TYR A 48 15.55 12.17 -4.74
N ASN A 49 14.62 11.89 -5.65
CA ASN A 49 14.72 10.73 -6.55
C ASN A 49 15.89 10.87 -7.53
N THR A 50 16.11 12.04 -8.12
CA THR A 50 17.29 12.30 -8.98
C THR A 50 18.59 12.19 -8.18
N LYS A 51 18.66 12.76 -6.97
CA LYS A 51 19.83 12.60 -6.09
C LYS A 51 20.10 11.14 -5.76
N ASN A 52 19.08 10.36 -5.40
CA ASN A 52 19.25 8.93 -5.09
C ASN A 52 19.67 8.09 -6.30
N LYS A 53 19.27 8.47 -7.52
CA LYS A 53 19.77 7.84 -8.75
C LYS A 53 21.22 8.20 -9.05
N GLN A 54 21.65 9.42 -8.71
CA GLN A 54 23.03 9.89 -8.89
C GLN A 54 23.98 9.33 -7.81
N VAL A 55 23.45 8.90 -6.66
CA VAL A 55 24.17 7.99 -5.76
C VAL A 55 24.17 6.59 -6.37
N ASP A 56 24.72 6.48 -7.58
CA ASP A 56 25.14 5.21 -8.15
C ASP A 56 26.15 4.61 -7.17
N VAL A 57 25.78 3.43 -6.67
CA VAL A 57 26.62 2.62 -5.79
C VAL A 57 28.00 2.52 -6.44
N PRO A 58 29.09 2.96 -5.79
CA PRO A 58 30.41 2.83 -6.37
C PRO A 58 30.60 1.37 -6.75
N LYS A 59 30.82 1.11 -8.05
CA LYS A 59 31.09 -0.22 -8.61
C LYS A 59 32.10 -0.89 -7.69
N PHE A 60 31.62 -1.84 -6.90
CA PHE A 60 32.50 -2.63 -6.05
C PHE A 60 33.58 -3.21 -6.98
N PRO A 61 34.87 -3.08 -6.62
CA PRO A 61 35.92 -3.74 -7.39
C PRO A 61 35.57 -5.22 -7.43
N LYS A 62 35.55 -5.79 -8.65
CA LYS A 62 35.25 -7.19 -8.93
C LYS A 62 36.01 -8.06 -7.92
N ARG A 63 35.28 -8.57 -6.92
CA ARG A 63 35.82 -9.51 -5.95
C ARG A 63 36.11 -10.81 -6.70
N ILE A 64 37.39 -11.17 -6.71
CA ILE A 64 37.98 -12.52 -6.68
C ILE A 64 37.05 -13.61 -7.22
N SER A 65 37.39 -14.13 -8.40
CA SER A 65 36.78 -15.33 -8.96
C SER A 65 36.94 -16.50 -8.00
N TYR A 66 35.83 -16.96 -7.44
CA TYR A 66 35.75 -18.31 -6.91
C TYR A 66 35.48 -19.23 -8.10
N ASP A 67 36.27 -20.30 -8.20
CA ASP A 67 36.15 -21.36 -9.19
C ASP A 67 34.70 -21.80 -9.37
N THR A 68 34.17 -21.53 -10.56
CA THR A 68 32.81 -21.83 -11.02
C THR A 68 32.71 -23.27 -11.54
N ALA A 69 33.30 -24.22 -10.80
CA ALA A 69 33.26 -25.64 -11.17
C ALA A 69 32.12 -26.44 -10.51
N ARG A 70 31.13 -25.77 -9.89
CA ARG A 70 29.93 -26.44 -9.37
C ARG A 70 28.64 -25.93 -10.00
N VAL A 71 28.27 -26.67 -11.04
CA VAL A 71 26.91 -27.10 -11.38
C VAL A 71 25.94 -25.97 -11.76
N ASN A 72 25.85 -25.77 -13.08
CA ASN A 72 24.70 -25.20 -13.77
C ASN A 72 23.42 -26.01 -13.47
N PHE A 73 22.81 -25.78 -12.30
CA PHE A 73 21.40 -26.11 -12.08
C PHE A 73 20.62 -24.80 -12.10
N ILE A 74 20.49 -24.22 -13.29
CA ILE A 74 19.44 -23.23 -13.54
C ILE A 74 18.18 -24.09 -13.71
N PRO A 75 17.27 -24.17 -12.72
CA PRO A 75 16.00 -24.85 -12.95
C PRO A 75 15.36 -24.19 -14.16
N ARG A 76 15.16 -24.96 -15.23
CA ARG A 76 14.46 -24.50 -16.42
C ARG A 76 13.14 -23.89 -15.93
N ARG A 77 12.97 -22.57 -16.14
CA ARG A 77 11.73 -21.89 -15.76
C ARG A 77 10.59 -22.63 -16.44
N ARG A 78 9.68 -23.19 -15.66
CA ARG A 78 8.47 -23.81 -16.21
C ARG A 78 7.71 -22.73 -16.99
N PRO A 79 7.12 -23.05 -18.16
CA PRO A 79 6.26 -22.10 -18.85
C PRO A 79 5.10 -21.69 -17.93
N LEU A 80 4.66 -20.43 -18.02
CA LEU A 80 3.63 -19.86 -17.15
C LEU A 80 2.34 -20.68 -17.19
N GLU A 81 2.03 -21.25 -18.36
CA GLU A 81 0.89 -22.14 -18.59
C GLU A 81 0.96 -23.41 -17.72
N ALA A 82 2.13 -24.00 -17.53
CA ALA A 82 2.28 -25.19 -16.68
C ALA A 82 2.06 -24.87 -15.21
N ILE A 83 2.44 -23.66 -14.78
CA ILE A 83 2.17 -23.19 -13.40
C ILE A 83 0.67 -22.95 -13.21
N GLN A 84 0.00 -22.35 -14.20
CA GLN A 84 -1.43 -22.11 -14.14
C GLN A 84 -2.23 -23.43 -14.13
N GLN A 85 -1.85 -24.40 -14.96
CA GLN A 85 -2.45 -25.73 -14.96
C GLN A 85 -2.28 -26.48 -13.64
N GLU A 86 -1.13 -26.34 -12.98
CA GLU A 86 -0.87 -26.95 -11.67
C GLU A 86 -1.75 -26.32 -10.58
N ILE A 87 -1.94 -25.01 -10.62
CA ILE A 87 -2.84 -24.27 -9.70
C ILE A 87 -4.30 -24.68 -9.93
N ASP A 88 -4.76 -24.72 -11.19
CA ASP A 88 -6.13 -25.08 -11.52
C ASP A 88 -6.41 -26.55 -11.14
N ALA A 89 -5.44 -27.45 -11.35
CA ALA A 89 -5.54 -28.84 -10.91
C ALA A 89 -5.55 -28.99 -9.39
N GLU A 90 -4.76 -28.18 -8.66
CA GLU A 90 -4.78 -28.17 -7.20
C GLU A 90 -6.10 -27.63 -6.65
N TYR A 91 -6.68 -26.61 -7.30
CA TYR A 91 -7.99 -26.06 -6.96
C TYR A 91 -9.10 -27.10 -7.16
N GLU A 92 -9.12 -27.80 -8.29
CA GLU A 92 -10.08 -28.88 -8.52
C GLU A 92 -9.87 -30.06 -7.56
N ARG A 93 -8.63 -30.37 -7.15
CA ARG A 93 -8.38 -31.34 -6.07
C ARG A 93 -8.96 -30.89 -4.73
N MET A 94 -8.81 -29.61 -4.37
CA MET A 94 -9.39 -29.07 -3.12
C MET A 94 -10.92 -29.04 -3.18
N ARG A 95 -11.50 -28.78 -4.35
CA ARG A 95 -12.94 -28.79 -4.59
C ARG A 95 -13.53 -30.20 -4.55
N ALA A 96 -12.84 -31.17 -5.14
CA ALA A 96 -13.24 -32.57 -5.19
C ALA A 96 -12.92 -33.34 -3.90
N ALA A 97 -12.06 -32.79 -3.03
CA ALA A 97 -11.77 -33.39 -1.74
C ALA A 97 -13.08 -33.46 -0.92
N PRO A 98 -13.56 -34.65 -0.55
CA PRO A 98 -14.73 -34.77 0.30
C PRO A 98 -14.42 -34.02 1.60
N GLN A 99 -15.26 -33.05 1.96
CA GLN A 99 -15.13 -32.34 3.21
C GLN A 99 -15.08 -33.37 4.34
N ALA A 100 -13.88 -33.61 4.87
CA ALA A 100 -13.71 -34.55 5.95
C ALA A 100 -14.62 -34.06 7.09
N PRO A 101 -15.49 -34.92 7.64
CA PRO A 101 -16.40 -34.51 8.70
C PRO A 101 -15.55 -33.89 9.81
N PRO A 102 -15.93 -32.70 10.32
CA PRO A 102 -15.14 -32.01 11.32
C PRO A 102 -14.99 -32.93 12.52
N ASN A 103 -13.79 -33.52 12.67
CA ASN A 103 -13.49 -34.45 13.73
C ASN A 103 -13.34 -33.61 15.01
N ARG A 104 -14.47 -33.20 15.58
CA ARG A 104 -14.61 -32.48 16.85
C ARG A 104 -14.31 -33.42 18.01
N LYS A 105 -13.10 -33.99 18.05
CA LYS A 105 -12.52 -34.42 19.31
C LYS A 105 -11.75 -33.21 19.83
N LEU A 106 -12.49 -32.27 20.43
CA LEU A 106 -11.89 -31.27 21.29
C LEU A 106 -11.13 -32.04 22.36
N SER A 107 -9.81 -32.13 22.19
CA SER A 107 -8.94 -32.69 23.21
C SER A 107 -9.25 -31.97 24.51
N VAL A 108 -9.46 -32.75 25.58
CA VAL A 108 -9.70 -32.25 26.94
C VAL A 108 -8.65 -31.19 27.32
N SER A 109 -7.42 -31.30 26.80
CA SER A 109 -6.36 -30.31 26.98
C SER A 109 -6.67 -28.92 26.40
N MET A 110 -7.39 -28.81 25.29
CA MET A 110 -7.79 -27.52 24.73
C MET A 110 -8.92 -26.86 25.51
N PHE A 111 -9.79 -27.66 26.13
CA PHE A 111 -10.87 -27.12 26.97
C PHE A 111 -10.31 -26.51 28.26
N PHE A 112 -9.37 -27.21 28.92
CA PHE A 112 -8.69 -26.66 30.11
C PHE A 112 -7.82 -25.45 29.82
N GLY A 113 -7.15 -25.40 28.65
CA GLY A 113 -6.41 -24.22 28.22
C GLY A 113 -7.30 -22.97 28.09
N ARG A 114 -8.46 -23.12 27.44
CA ARG A 114 -9.42 -22.01 27.28
C ARG A 114 -10.11 -21.61 28.59
N LEU A 115 -10.40 -22.57 29.47
CA LEU A 115 -10.98 -22.28 30.78
C LEU A 115 -10.00 -21.51 31.67
N ARG A 116 -8.70 -21.86 31.63
CA ARG A 116 -7.65 -21.15 32.37
C ARG A 116 -7.51 -19.71 31.90
N ASP A 117 -7.48 -19.48 30.59
CA ASP A 117 -7.33 -18.14 30.03
C ASP A 117 -8.57 -17.27 30.30
N ALA A 118 -9.77 -17.86 30.27
CA ALA A 118 -11.00 -17.17 30.65
C ALA A 118 -11.05 -16.81 32.14
N ALA A 119 -10.63 -17.72 33.03
CA ALA A 119 -10.56 -17.46 34.47
C ALA A 119 -9.53 -16.37 34.79
N TYR A 120 -8.38 -16.37 34.12
CA TYR A 120 -7.36 -15.35 34.28
C TYR A 120 -7.85 -13.97 33.82
N PHE A 121 -8.59 -13.92 32.71
CA PHE A 121 -9.20 -12.68 32.21
C PHE A 121 -10.27 -12.13 33.18
N LEU A 122 -11.11 -13.01 33.75
CA LEU A 122 -12.11 -12.63 34.75
C LEU A 122 -11.48 -12.14 36.05
N PHE A 123 -10.42 -12.78 36.53
CA PHE A 123 -9.74 -12.37 37.76
C PHE A 123 -8.90 -11.11 37.61
N HIS A 124 -8.55 -10.69 36.40
CA HIS A 124 -7.73 -9.49 36.16
C HIS A 124 -8.51 -8.33 35.53
N LEU A 125 -9.83 -8.47 35.35
CA LEU A 125 -10.71 -7.42 34.82
C LEU A 125 -10.79 -6.17 35.74
N PHE A 126 -10.48 -6.33 37.03
CA PHE A 126 -10.54 -5.26 38.04
C PHE A 126 -9.17 -4.80 38.56
N SER A 127 -8.05 -5.17 37.92
CA SER A 127 -6.73 -4.65 38.29
C SER A 127 -6.38 -3.40 37.45
N PRO A 128 -6.48 -2.18 38.02
CA PRO A 128 -6.15 -0.95 37.31
C PRO A 128 -4.62 -0.80 37.23
N GLY A 129 -4.00 -1.38 36.19
CA GLY A 129 -2.55 -1.21 35.97
C GLY A 129 -1.90 -2.04 34.87
N ALA A 130 -2.58 -3.04 34.29
CA ALA A 130 -1.95 -4.04 33.43
C ALA A 130 -1.87 -3.71 31.91
N ARG A 131 -1.98 -2.44 31.49
CA ARG A 131 -2.13 -2.09 30.06
C ARG A 131 -0.86 -1.70 29.28
N SER A 132 0.36 -1.78 29.84
CA SER A 132 1.54 -1.28 29.10
C SER A 132 2.83 -2.10 29.13
N ARG A 133 2.81 -3.34 29.64
CA ARG A 133 3.99 -4.21 29.53
C ARG A 133 3.65 -5.43 28.67
N GLY A 134 4.28 -5.47 27.50
CA GLY A 134 4.25 -6.63 26.61
C GLY A 134 4.49 -7.91 27.41
N TYR A 135 3.62 -8.88 27.19
CA TYR A 135 3.54 -10.15 27.90
C TYR A 135 4.80 -10.99 27.60
N ALA A 136 5.87 -10.78 28.34
CA ALA A 136 6.88 -11.80 28.57
C ALA A 136 6.56 -12.39 29.95
N PRO A 137 5.98 -13.60 30.05
CA PRO A 137 5.73 -14.21 31.34
C PRO A 137 7.07 -14.31 32.07
N ILE A 138 7.15 -13.68 33.24
CA ILE A 138 8.27 -13.84 34.16
C ILE A 138 8.24 -15.32 34.57
N ARG A 139 9.04 -16.14 33.88
CA ARG A 139 9.22 -17.55 34.24
C ARG A 139 9.75 -17.58 35.66
N GLN A 140 9.03 -18.23 36.56
CA GLN A 140 9.53 -18.44 37.92
C GLN A 140 10.75 -19.38 37.82
N ALA A 141 11.84 -19.06 38.52
CA ALA A 141 13.12 -19.78 38.41
C ALA A 141 13.02 -21.30 38.71
N ASN A 142 11.97 -21.69 39.42
CA ASN A 142 11.59 -23.05 39.79
C ASN A 142 10.92 -23.85 38.64
N GLU A 143 10.31 -23.21 37.64
CA GLU A 143 9.76 -23.91 36.47
C GLU A 143 10.86 -24.37 35.49
N ASP A 144 11.97 -23.64 35.41
CA ASP A 144 13.10 -23.98 34.56
C ASP A 144 13.81 -25.27 35.02
N PHE A 145 13.68 -25.64 36.31
CA PHE A 145 14.28 -26.87 36.84
C PHE A 145 13.55 -28.12 36.34
N TYR A 146 12.21 -28.10 36.29
CA TYR A 146 11.43 -29.23 35.80
C TYR A 146 11.54 -29.41 34.28
N MET A 147 11.58 -28.30 33.53
CA MET A 147 11.77 -28.35 32.07
C MET A 147 13.18 -28.82 31.68
N ARG A 148 14.24 -28.47 32.43
CA ARG A 148 15.61 -28.98 32.17
C ARG A 148 15.78 -30.46 32.43
N ARG A 149 15.00 -31.03 33.35
CA ARG A 149 15.10 -32.45 33.73
C ARG A 149 14.25 -33.36 32.84
N MET A 150 13.07 -32.89 32.40
CA MET A 150 12.18 -33.64 31.51
C MET A 150 12.62 -33.58 30.05
N TYR A 151 13.11 -32.43 29.59
CA TYR A 151 13.63 -32.28 28.23
C TYR A 151 15.15 -32.25 28.32
N GLY A 152 15.73 -33.45 28.39
CA GLY A 152 17.18 -33.63 28.27
C GLY A 152 17.70 -32.77 27.12
N ARG A 153 18.74 -31.98 27.39
CA ARG A 153 19.35 -30.99 26.49
C ARG A 153 19.31 -31.52 25.05
N ILE A 154 18.33 -31.04 24.26
CA ILE A 154 18.36 -31.27 22.81
C ILE A 154 19.51 -30.39 22.32
N VAL A 155 20.68 -31.01 22.16
CA VAL A 155 21.83 -30.35 21.55
C VAL A 155 21.48 -30.24 20.07
N VAL A 156 20.81 -29.14 19.71
CA VAL A 156 20.63 -28.78 18.31
C VAL A 156 21.98 -28.30 17.83
N ASP A 157 22.61 -29.08 16.96
CA ASP A 157 23.91 -28.74 16.37
C ASP A 157 23.68 -27.59 15.36
N VAL A 158 23.73 -26.36 15.86
CA VAL A 158 23.50 -25.18 15.02
C VAL A 158 24.75 -24.99 14.16
N PRO A 159 24.63 -24.99 12.82
CA PRO A 159 25.76 -24.75 11.93
C PRO A 159 26.46 -23.45 12.33
N LYS A 160 27.76 -23.55 12.64
CA LYS A 160 28.57 -22.38 13.00
C LYS A 160 28.67 -21.47 11.77
N PHE A 161 27.82 -20.46 11.71
CA PHE A 161 27.91 -19.44 10.67
C PHE A 161 29.30 -18.77 10.75
N PRO A 162 30.02 -18.65 9.62
CA PRO A 162 31.32 -18.00 9.62
C PRO A 162 31.14 -16.59 10.19
N LYS A 163 31.97 -16.26 11.19
CA LYS A 163 31.97 -14.94 11.82
C LYS A 163 32.01 -13.90 10.71
N ARG A 164 31.03 -12.98 10.71
CA ARG A 164 30.95 -11.86 9.77
C ARG A 164 32.35 -11.25 9.68
N ILE A 165 32.90 -11.22 8.46
CA ILE A 165 34.09 -10.46 8.14
C ILE A 165 33.83 -9.05 8.66
N SER A 166 34.55 -8.65 9.72
CA SER A 166 34.55 -7.28 10.19
C SER A 166 35.12 -6.46 9.04
N TYR A 167 34.24 -5.75 8.33
CA TYR A 167 34.66 -4.70 7.43
C TYR A 167 35.25 -3.61 8.33
N ASP A 168 36.55 -3.69 8.50
CA ASP A 168 37.36 -2.67 9.15
C ASP A 168 37.08 -1.33 8.45
N THR A 169 36.34 -0.47 9.16
CA THR A 169 36.46 1.00 9.22
C THR A 169 36.56 1.87 7.95
N ALA A 170 36.55 1.33 6.74
CA ALA A 170 36.71 2.10 5.49
C ALA A 170 35.46 2.90 5.05
N ARG A 171 34.35 2.83 5.78
CA ARG A 171 33.09 3.51 5.42
C ARG A 171 32.78 4.79 6.20
N VAL A 172 33.59 5.17 7.20
CA VAL A 172 33.28 6.35 8.04
C VAL A 172 33.88 7.65 7.48
N ASN A 173 34.82 7.58 6.53
CA ASN A 173 35.46 8.78 5.97
C ASN A 173 34.70 9.45 4.82
N PHE A 174 33.51 8.98 4.45
CA PHE A 174 32.67 9.64 3.44
C PHE A 174 31.55 10.43 4.10
N ILE A 175 31.89 11.32 5.03
CA ILE A 175 31.02 12.45 5.35
C ILE A 175 31.33 13.48 4.26
N PRO A 176 30.46 13.69 3.26
CA PRO A 176 30.72 14.68 2.22
C PRO A 176 30.92 16.03 2.90
N ARG A 177 32.14 16.57 2.79
CA ARG A 177 32.46 17.89 3.33
C ARG A 177 31.53 18.91 2.68
N ARG A 178 31.02 19.86 3.47
CA ARG A 178 30.18 20.94 2.96
C ARG A 178 30.97 21.70 1.88
N ARG A 179 30.37 21.89 0.72
CA ARG A 179 30.97 22.69 -0.36
C ARG A 179 31.09 24.16 0.09
N PRO A 180 32.16 24.88 -0.29
CA PRO A 180 32.25 26.31 -0.02
C PRO A 180 31.13 27.04 -0.77
N LEU A 181 30.67 28.17 -0.22
CA LEU A 181 29.54 28.95 -0.75
C LEU A 181 29.78 29.35 -2.21
N GLU A 182 30.99 29.79 -2.55
CA GLU A 182 31.37 30.21 -3.89
C GLU A 182 31.19 29.11 -4.94
N ALA A 183 31.52 27.86 -4.60
CA ALA A 183 31.34 26.74 -5.52
C ALA A 183 29.85 26.44 -5.76
N ILE A 184 29.00 26.60 -4.74
CA ILE A 184 27.55 26.44 -4.87
C ILE A 184 27.00 27.56 -5.77
N GLN A 185 27.47 28.79 -5.60
CA GLN A 185 27.02 29.94 -6.38
C GLN A 185 27.42 29.81 -7.86
N GLN A 186 28.67 29.39 -8.13
CA GLN A 186 29.12 29.10 -9.49
C GLN A 186 28.33 27.97 -10.15
N GLU A 187 27.96 26.93 -9.41
CA GLU A 187 27.10 25.85 -9.92
C GLU A 187 25.70 26.37 -10.26
N ILE A 188 25.11 27.21 -9.41
CA ILE A 188 23.79 27.83 -9.64
C ILE A 188 23.81 28.72 -10.88
N ASP A 189 24.81 29.59 -11.01
CA ASP A 189 24.94 30.52 -12.12
C ASP A 189 25.16 29.76 -13.45
N ALA A 190 26.03 28.74 -13.43
CA ALA A 190 26.26 27.89 -14.60
C ALA A 190 25.01 27.09 -15.00
N GLU A 191 24.21 26.62 -14.04
CA GLU A 191 22.94 25.94 -14.32
C GLU A 191 21.89 26.90 -14.86
N TYR A 192 21.84 28.13 -14.35
CA TYR A 192 20.98 29.20 -14.87
C TYR A 192 21.33 29.54 -16.32
N GLU A 193 22.62 29.70 -16.64
CA GLU A 193 23.05 29.92 -18.02
C GLU A 193 22.72 28.76 -18.94
N ARG A 194 22.86 27.50 -18.48
CA ARG A 194 22.41 26.33 -19.25
C ARG A 194 20.92 26.34 -19.51
N MET A 195 20.09 26.65 -18.51
CA MET A 195 18.63 26.73 -18.71
C MET A 195 18.23 27.87 -19.64
N ARG A 196 18.97 28.98 -19.62
CA ARG A 196 18.76 30.13 -20.51
C ARG A 196 19.18 29.84 -21.94
N ALA A 197 20.29 29.14 -22.13
CA ALA A 197 20.84 28.80 -23.44
C ALA A 197 20.18 27.55 -24.06
N ALA A 198 19.63 26.65 -23.23
CA ALA A 198 18.93 25.47 -23.72
C ALA A 198 17.62 25.89 -24.40
N PRO A 199 17.38 25.48 -25.66
CA PRO A 199 16.08 25.68 -26.28
C PRO A 199 15.03 24.95 -25.46
N GLN A 200 14.00 25.67 -24.98
CA GLN A 200 12.91 25.03 -24.25
C GLN A 200 12.23 24.03 -25.19
N ALA A 201 12.25 22.75 -24.79
CA ALA A 201 11.56 21.73 -25.55
C ALA A 201 10.08 22.13 -25.70
N PRO A 202 9.49 21.98 -26.90
CA PRO A 202 8.07 22.25 -27.08
C PRO A 202 7.28 21.42 -26.06
N PRO A 203 6.21 21.98 -25.47
CA PRO A 203 5.42 21.25 -24.48
C PRO A 203 4.88 19.96 -25.11
N ASN A 204 5.27 18.82 -24.55
CA ASN A 204 4.92 17.48 -25.05
C ASN A 204 3.42 17.15 -24.99
N ARG A 205 2.61 18.04 -24.43
CA ARG A 205 1.16 17.87 -24.32
C ARG A 205 0.47 19.17 -24.68
N PRO A 206 -0.69 19.10 -25.36
CA PRO A 206 -1.53 20.27 -25.53
C PRO A 206 -1.77 20.90 -24.16
N MET A 207 -1.41 22.18 -24.03
CA MET A 207 -1.38 22.88 -22.74
C MET A 207 -2.75 22.99 -22.07
N LEU A 208 -3.82 22.80 -22.85
CA LEU A 208 -5.20 22.70 -22.40
C LEU A 208 -5.79 21.35 -22.82
N ASP A 209 -6.35 20.64 -21.85
CA ASP A 209 -7.23 19.50 -22.11
C ASP A 209 -8.45 19.95 -22.92
N ASP A 210 -9.06 19.06 -23.72
CA ASP A 210 -10.20 19.43 -24.57
C ASP A 210 -11.40 19.95 -23.76
N ARG A 211 -11.52 19.52 -22.50
CA ARG A 211 -12.49 20.06 -21.55
C ARG A 211 -12.22 21.53 -21.19
N GLU A 212 -10.96 21.89 -21.01
CA GLU A 212 -10.57 23.27 -20.72
C GLU A 212 -10.70 24.15 -21.95
N LYS A 213 -10.40 23.63 -23.15
CA LYS A 213 -10.70 24.32 -24.41
C LYS A 213 -12.19 24.61 -24.54
N GLY A 214 -13.05 23.65 -24.21
CA GLY A 214 -14.50 23.83 -24.19
C GLY A 214 -14.92 24.94 -23.22
N ARG A 215 -14.35 24.95 -22.01
CA ARG A 215 -14.58 26.01 -21.02
C ARG A 215 -14.15 27.38 -21.52
N LEU A 216 -12.99 27.47 -22.18
CA LEU A 216 -12.46 28.73 -22.71
C LEU A 216 -13.29 29.23 -23.89
N ALA A 217 -13.72 28.32 -24.77
CA ALA A 217 -14.62 28.62 -25.88
C ALA A 217 -15.97 29.14 -25.37
N GLU A 218 -16.51 28.55 -24.30
CA GLU A 218 -17.73 29.02 -23.64
C GLU A 218 -17.52 30.40 -23.02
N LEU A 219 -16.39 30.62 -22.35
CA LEU A 219 -16.04 31.92 -21.77
C LEU A 219 -15.88 33.01 -22.85
N MET A 220 -15.30 32.68 -24.01
CA MET A 220 -15.23 33.57 -25.17
C MET A 220 -16.61 33.84 -25.77
N ARG A 221 -17.44 32.80 -25.92
CA ARG A 221 -18.82 32.91 -26.44
C ARG A 221 -19.66 33.88 -25.61
N PHE A 222 -19.47 33.87 -24.29
CA PHE A 222 -20.20 34.74 -23.37
C PHE A 222 -19.44 36.02 -22.96
N ARG A 223 -18.37 36.40 -23.69
CA ARG A 223 -17.55 37.60 -23.41
C ARG A 223 -17.12 37.71 -21.92
N GLY A 224 -16.75 36.59 -21.31
CA GLY A 224 -16.33 36.51 -19.91
C GLY A 224 -17.45 36.47 -18.88
N LYS A 225 -18.72 36.59 -19.26
CA LYS A 225 -19.88 36.50 -18.37
C LYS A 225 -20.64 35.21 -18.62
N VAL A 226 -20.08 34.08 -18.19
CA VAL A 226 -20.79 32.80 -18.24
C VAL A 226 -22.11 32.97 -17.47
N PRO A 227 -23.28 32.70 -18.08
CA PRO A 227 -24.55 32.78 -17.39
C PRO A 227 -24.46 31.92 -16.13
N THR A 228 -24.74 32.52 -14.98
CA THR A 228 -24.79 31.78 -13.72
C THR A 228 -25.94 30.80 -13.82
N VAL A 229 -25.64 29.56 -14.22
CA VAL A 229 -26.64 28.51 -14.33
C VAL A 229 -27.24 28.34 -12.95
N THR A 230 -28.50 28.73 -12.79
CA THR A 230 -29.19 28.58 -11.52
C THR A 230 -29.27 27.09 -11.20
N PRO A 231 -29.19 26.69 -9.92
CA PRO A 231 -29.27 25.28 -9.55
C PRO A 231 -30.54 24.58 -10.07
N GLU A 232 -31.63 25.33 -10.31
CA GLU A 232 -32.85 24.82 -10.95
C GLU A 232 -32.69 24.48 -12.45
N GLN A 233 -31.89 25.25 -13.19
CA GLN A 233 -31.56 24.97 -14.59
C GLN A 233 -30.65 23.74 -14.71
N LEU A 234 -29.71 23.60 -13.76
CA LEU A 234 -28.87 22.41 -13.65
C LEU A 234 -29.71 21.18 -13.30
N ALA A 235 -30.65 21.32 -12.35
CA ALA A 235 -31.56 20.23 -11.98
C ALA A 235 -32.50 19.84 -13.13
N SER A 236 -32.95 20.77 -13.97
CA SER A 236 -33.78 20.47 -15.14
C SER A 236 -33.00 19.80 -16.27
N GLN A 237 -31.74 20.19 -16.52
CA GLN A 237 -30.87 19.43 -17.42
C GLN A 237 -30.62 18.01 -16.90
N MET A 238 -30.36 17.83 -15.61
CA MET A 238 -30.18 16.50 -15.02
C MET A 238 -31.46 15.65 -15.07
N LYS A 239 -32.65 16.26 -15.08
CA LYS A 239 -33.94 15.57 -15.24
C LYS A 239 -34.18 15.03 -16.66
N SER A 240 -33.54 15.60 -17.67
CA SER A 240 -33.70 15.15 -19.07
C SER A 240 -32.82 13.98 -19.46
N ALA A 241 -31.83 13.59 -18.64
CA ALA A 241 -31.06 12.39 -18.92
C ALA A 241 -31.97 11.16 -18.73
N PRO A 242 -32.13 10.29 -19.74
CA PRO A 242 -32.92 9.08 -19.59
C PRO A 242 -32.37 8.28 -18.42
N ARG A 243 -33.22 7.99 -17.43
CA ARG A 243 -32.85 7.16 -16.30
C ARG A 243 -32.58 5.76 -16.86
N LYS A 244 -31.31 5.36 -16.85
CA LYS A 244 -30.90 3.99 -17.20
C LYS A 244 -31.68 3.02 -16.32
N SER A 245 -32.22 1.96 -16.90
CA SER A 245 -32.87 0.91 -16.12
C SER A 245 -31.87 0.35 -15.10
N GLU A 246 -32.36 -0.17 -13.98
CA GLU A 246 -31.50 -0.76 -12.95
C GLU A 246 -30.59 -1.85 -13.55
N ARG A 247 -31.18 -2.70 -14.42
CA ARG A 247 -30.44 -3.69 -15.21
C ARG A 247 -29.32 -3.07 -16.05
N GLN A 248 -29.59 -2.00 -16.78
CA GLN A 248 -28.58 -1.33 -17.60
C GLN A 248 -27.46 -0.73 -16.74
N GLN A 249 -27.77 -0.21 -15.54
CA GLN A 249 -26.75 0.27 -14.61
C GLN A 249 -25.86 -0.87 -14.09
N LEU A 250 -26.45 -2.03 -13.80
CA LEU A 250 -25.70 -3.23 -13.38
C LEU A 250 -24.83 -3.79 -14.53
N GLU A 251 -25.33 -3.79 -15.77
CA GLU A 251 -24.56 -4.18 -16.96
C GLU A 251 -23.36 -3.25 -17.20
N GLU A 252 -23.55 -1.93 -17.08
CA GLU A 252 -22.44 -0.96 -17.17
C GLU A 252 -21.40 -1.15 -16.05
N MET A 253 -21.85 -1.43 -14.82
CA MET A 253 -20.95 -1.72 -13.71
C MET A 253 -20.21 -3.04 -13.92
N PHE A 254 -20.85 -4.05 -14.49
CA PHE A 254 -20.23 -5.32 -14.87
C PHE A 254 -19.11 -5.11 -15.89
N GLU A 255 -19.41 -4.40 -16.99
CA GLU A 255 -18.41 -4.10 -18.03
C GLU A 255 -17.23 -3.29 -17.47
N ALA A 256 -17.49 -2.30 -16.61
CA ALA A 256 -16.45 -1.52 -15.97
C ALA A 256 -15.52 -2.39 -15.10
N ILE A 257 -16.07 -3.31 -14.29
CA ILE A 257 -15.26 -4.21 -13.44
C ILE A 257 -14.42 -5.16 -14.30
N VAL A 258 -14.98 -5.70 -15.39
CA VAL A 258 -14.24 -6.54 -16.33
C VAL A 258 -13.08 -5.77 -16.95
N GLY A 259 -13.33 -4.53 -17.40
CA GLY A 259 -12.28 -3.63 -17.92
C GLY A 259 -11.13 -3.43 -16.92
N GLU A 260 -11.45 -3.14 -15.65
CA GLU A 260 -10.43 -2.97 -14.60
C GLU A 260 -9.60 -4.25 -14.35
N ILE A 261 -10.23 -5.43 -14.39
CA ILE A 261 -9.54 -6.71 -14.25
C ILE A 261 -8.54 -6.91 -15.40
N ASP A 262 -8.95 -6.62 -16.63
CA ASP A 262 -8.11 -6.79 -17.80
C ASP A 262 -6.97 -5.76 -17.84
N GLU A 263 -7.21 -4.51 -17.43
CA GLU A 263 -6.16 -3.51 -17.24
C GLU A 263 -5.11 -3.96 -16.22
N ARG A 264 -5.54 -4.52 -15.08
CA ARG A 264 -4.65 -5.03 -14.03
C ARG A 264 -3.85 -6.25 -14.50
N ARG A 265 -4.46 -7.14 -15.29
CA ARG A 265 -3.77 -8.26 -15.93
C ARG A 265 -2.75 -7.78 -16.97
N GLN A 266 -3.11 -6.78 -17.78
CA GLN A 266 -2.20 -6.18 -18.76
C GLN A 266 -1.01 -5.51 -18.06
N PHE A 267 -1.26 -4.79 -16.98
CA PHE A 267 -0.21 -4.18 -16.17
C PHE A 267 0.82 -5.20 -15.67
N LEU A 268 0.39 -6.38 -15.22
CA LEU A 268 1.30 -7.46 -14.84
C LEU A 268 2.12 -7.98 -16.02
N ARG A 269 1.49 -8.16 -17.19
CA ARG A 269 2.18 -8.56 -18.43
C ARG A 269 3.24 -7.54 -18.84
N ASP A 270 2.92 -6.26 -18.78
CA ASP A 270 3.84 -5.18 -19.15
C ASP A 270 5.04 -5.10 -18.19
N LEU A 271 4.81 -5.29 -16.87
CA LEU A 271 5.88 -5.34 -15.88
C LEU A 271 6.79 -6.55 -16.04
N GLU A 272 6.22 -7.70 -16.40
CA GLU A 272 6.97 -8.92 -16.69
C GLU A 272 7.82 -8.76 -17.95
N ALA A 273 7.24 -8.27 -19.04
CA ALA A 273 7.94 -7.97 -20.29
C ALA A 273 9.09 -6.97 -20.09
N GLY A 274 8.89 -5.98 -19.20
CA GLY A 274 9.92 -5.02 -18.83
C GLY A 274 10.99 -5.53 -17.86
N GLY A 275 10.89 -6.77 -17.35
CA GLY A 275 11.81 -7.33 -16.36
C GLY A 275 11.81 -6.60 -15.00
N ARG A 276 10.76 -5.82 -14.72
CA ARG A 276 10.60 -5.02 -13.48
C ARG A 276 9.65 -5.66 -12.48
N LEU A 277 9.26 -6.91 -12.72
CA LEU A 277 8.32 -7.63 -11.90
C LEU A 277 8.91 -7.92 -10.51
N ARG A 278 8.35 -7.28 -9.48
CA ARG A 278 8.67 -7.55 -8.08
C ARG A 278 7.58 -8.43 -7.48
N ALA A 279 7.98 -9.40 -6.65
CA ALA A 279 7.04 -10.32 -6.00
C ALA A 279 5.95 -9.58 -5.19
N GLU A 280 6.34 -8.54 -4.45
CA GLU A 280 5.42 -7.70 -3.68
C GLU A 280 4.34 -7.06 -4.57
N THR A 281 4.75 -6.49 -5.71
CA THR A 281 3.83 -5.89 -6.69
C THR A 281 2.88 -6.93 -7.28
N VAL A 282 3.38 -8.13 -7.58
CA VAL A 282 2.55 -9.24 -8.07
C VAL A 282 1.48 -9.61 -7.04
N HIS A 283 1.86 -9.77 -5.78
CA HIS A 283 0.89 -10.11 -4.72
C HIS A 283 -0.16 -9.01 -4.52
N ALA A 284 0.25 -7.75 -4.51
CA ALA A 284 -0.67 -6.61 -4.38
C ALA A 284 -1.68 -6.58 -5.53
N VAL A 285 -1.23 -6.63 -6.79
CA VAL A 285 -2.11 -6.58 -7.96
C VAL A 285 -3.01 -7.82 -8.04
N ARG A 286 -2.51 -9.00 -7.66
CA ARG A 286 -3.33 -10.22 -7.59
C ARG A 286 -4.44 -10.11 -6.54
N ALA A 287 -4.16 -9.52 -5.38
CA ALA A 287 -5.18 -9.28 -4.37
C ALA A 287 -6.26 -8.32 -4.87
N GLU A 288 -5.87 -7.27 -5.61
CA GLU A 288 -6.83 -6.35 -6.23
C GLU A 288 -7.68 -7.04 -7.30
N ILE A 289 -7.09 -7.88 -8.16
CA ILE A 289 -7.83 -8.69 -9.14
C ILE A 289 -8.83 -9.60 -8.42
N GLN A 290 -8.41 -10.29 -7.35
CA GLN A 290 -9.32 -11.13 -6.57
C GLN A 290 -10.47 -10.33 -5.99
N GLN A 291 -10.21 -9.14 -5.43
CA GLN A 291 -11.27 -8.26 -4.93
C GLN A 291 -12.27 -7.91 -6.04
N ARG A 292 -11.79 -7.50 -7.22
CA ARG A 292 -12.68 -7.18 -8.37
C ARG A 292 -13.46 -8.38 -8.87
N VAL A 293 -12.88 -9.58 -8.86
CA VAL A 293 -13.61 -10.82 -9.19
C VAL A 293 -14.74 -11.08 -8.18
N THR A 294 -14.52 -10.86 -6.88
CA THR A 294 -15.61 -11.00 -5.89
C THR A 294 -16.71 -9.95 -6.07
N GLU A 295 -16.36 -8.73 -6.47
CA GLU A 295 -17.33 -7.69 -6.81
C GLU A 295 -18.14 -8.07 -8.07
N LEU A 296 -17.47 -8.55 -9.12
CA LEU A 296 -18.10 -9.04 -10.35
C LEU A 296 -19.13 -10.14 -10.06
N GLN A 297 -18.80 -11.10 -9.20
CA GLN A 297 -19.71 -12.15 -8.78
C GLN A 297 -20.95 -11.61 -8.06
N ARG A 298 -20.82 -10.54 -7.27
CA ARG A 298 -21.97 -9.90 -6.61
C ARG A 298 -22.87 -9.21 -7.63
N VAL A 299 -22.29 -8.51 -8.61
CA VAL A 299 -23.05 -7.85 -9.69
C VAL A 299 -23.79 -8.88 -10.54
N ASP A 300 -23.15 -10.02 -10.85
CA ASP A 300 -23.78 -11.11 -11.60
C ASP A 300 -25.00 -11.69 -10.88
N VAL A 301 -24.91 -11.92 -9.56
CA VAL A 301 -26.06 -12.36 -8.76
C VAL A 301 -27.21 -11.34 -8.78
N LEU A 302 -26.90 -10.04 -8.73
CA LEU A 302 -27.93 -8.98 -8.83
C LEU A 302 -28.57 -8.95 -10.23
N LEU A 303 -27.78 -9.10 -11.29
CA LEU A 303 -28.30 -9.18 -12.66
C LEU A 303 -29.26 -10.35 -12.86
N GLN A 304 -28.95 -11.51 -12.27
CA GLN A 304 -29.83 -12.68 -12.29
C GLN A 304 -31.15 -12.44 -11.54
N GLN A 305 -31.16 -11.59 -10.51
CA GLN A 305 -32.38 -11.22 -9.77
C GLN A 305 -33.24 -10.18 -10.49
N CYS A 306 -32.65 -9.39 -11.39
CA CYS A 306 -33.36 -8.39 -12.20
C CYS A 306 -33.94 -8.93 -13.53
N GLY A 307 -33.74 -10.22 -13.83
CA GLY A 307 -34.27 -10.89 -15.02
C GLY A 307 -35.61 -11.56 -14.75
#